data_AF-A0A067BNJ8-F1
#
_entry.id   AF-A0A067BNJ8-F1
#
_cell.length_a   1.000
_cell.length_b   1.000
_cell.length_c   1.000
_cell.angle_alpha   90.00
_cell.angle_beta   90.00
_cell.angle_gamma   90.00
#
_symmetry.space_group_name_H-M   'P 1'
#
loop_
_entity.id
_entity.type
_entity.pdbx_description
1 polymer ?
#
loop_
_entity_poly.entity_id
_entity_poly.type
_entity_poly.pdbx_seq_one_letter_code
_entity_poly.pdbx_strand_id
1 'polypeptide(L)'
;MRSTQVHALTLLVAVAIGLYSISPPTLVDYKHLIASLLAPAIHFEVDPAFNVSACKAAAAPHLSNTTFVRGFHVLCLAATANNTIQGLVYEDGVLGYPSYYTTARDIHELLRALPRSSFEDVDDVQWKQPPQFYAPDGELLTIIDQLLDYNIVYLFEGGQFIWPGLCVGHRRVVPDLPGLGDVVLETLSMQPLVLAVDRFLHNDEIDAIVELALPHLAASTVKLQDGDEDKPASEWRTSSQYFLPSTESPILAQIDDRVEALVKVHKTHQEPVQVLRYEKTQKYDHHTDYFDANMYDNSPEFQEYLHHGFKNRMITVFWYMSDVADGGHTAFPRAGGRPQPDSMTDCTKGLLVAPKKGKVIVFYSMLPDGSLDPMSLHGGCPVRDGVKYSGNKWVWNKPR
;
A
#
# COMPACT_ATOMS: atom_id res chain seq x y z
N MET A 1 71.53 19.83 -5.92
CA MET A 1 70.92 20.28 -4.65
C MET A 1 69.75 21.19 -5.01
N ARG A 2 68.57 20.90 -4.42
CA ARG A 2 67.28 21.67 -4.28
C ARG A 2 67.15 23.01 -5.05
N SER A 3 66.04 23.33 -5.73
CA SER A 3 64.71 23.50 -5.11
C SER A 3 63.60 23.78 -6.15
N THR A 4 62.49 23.03 -6.03
CA THR A 4 61.06 23.41 -6.16
C THR A 4 60.53 24.23 -7.35
N GLN A 5 59.72 23.59 -8.20
CA GLN A 5 58.55 24.19 -8.84
C GLN A 5 57.28 23.62 -8.21
N VAL A 6 56.36 24.54 -7.90
CA VAL A 6 54.96 24.35 -7.48
C VAL A 6 54.16 23.74 -8.63
N HIS A 7 53.17 22.88 -8.35
CA HIS A 7 51.80 22.82 -8.91
C HIS A 7 51.05 21.63 -8.25
N ALA A 8 50.00 21.91 -7.47
CA ALA A 8 49.06 20.93 -6.90
C ALA A 8 47.95 20.67 -7.94
N LEU A 9 47.84 19.47 -8.52
CA LEU A 9 47.21 18.23 -8.04
C LEU A 9 45.67 18.23 -8.14
N THR A 10 45.17 17.94 -9.34
CA THR A 10 43.82 17.39 -9.57
C THR A 10 43.95 15.87 -9.58
N LEU A 11 43.45 15.18 -8.55
CA LEU A 11 43.54 13.72 -8.44
C LEU A 11 42.31 13.05 -9.06
N LEU A 12 42.48 12.48 -10.25
CA LEU A 12 41.57 11.48 -10.83
C LEU A 12 41.93 10.12 -10.20
N VAL A 13 40.99 9.49 -9.49
CA VAL A 13 41.11 8.09 -9.06
C VAL A 13 40.22 7.24 -9.96
N ALA A 14 40.86 6.54 -10.88
CA ALA A 14 40.30 5.36 -11.54
C ALA A 14 40.78 4.13 -10.76
N VAL A 15 39.84 3.28 -10.30
CA VAL A 15 40.16 1.93 -9.84
C VAL A 15 39.29 0.95 -10.64
N ALA A 16 39.97 0.11 -11.41
CA ALA A 16 39.42 -1.00 -12.16
C ALA A 16 38.99 -2.13 -11.23
N ILE A 17 37.80 -2.71 -11.47
CA ILE A 17 37.35 -3.96 -10.85
C ILE A 17 37.07 -4.95 -11.97
N GLY A 18 37.65 -6.14 -11.82
CA GLY A 18 37.57 -7.25 -12.75
C GLY A 18 36.19 -7.87 -12.87
N LEU A 19 35.99 -8.50 -14.02
CA LEU A 19 34.81 -9.21 -14.47
C LEU A 19 34.36 -10.30 -13.49
N TYR A 20 33.22 -10.08 -12.84
CA TYR A 20 32.26 -11.13 -12.47
C TYR A 20 30.85 -10.61 -12.76
N SER A 21 30.12 -11.38 -13.56
CA SER A 21 28.77 -11.08 -14.03
C SER A 21 27.77 -11.13 -12.87
N ILE A 22 27.50 -9.96 -12.29
CA ILE A 22 26.38 -9.72 -11.38
C ILE A 22 25.50 -8.68 -12.07
N SER A 23 24.26 -9.05 -12.37
CA SER A 23 23.25 -8.11 -12.87
C SER A 23 23.11 -6.95 -11.87
N PRO A 24 23.21 -5.68 -12.28
CA PRO A 24 23.22 -4.57 -11.34
C PRO A 24 21.82 -4.39 -10.74
N PRO A 25 21.68 -4.11 -9.43
CA PRO A 25 20.49 -3.44 -8.94
C PRO A 25 20.40 -2.07 -9.63
N THR A 26 19.20 -1.70 -10.01
CA THR A 26 18.85 -0.55 -10.85
C THR A 26 19.53 0.75 -10.38
N LEU A 27 20.22 1.43 -11.30
CA LEU A 27 20.89 2.72 -11.15
C LEU A 27 20.01 3.89 -10.65
N VAL A 28 18.72 3.65 -10.41
CA VAL A 28 17.73 4.64 -9.94
C VAL A 28 17.95 4.98 -8.46
N ASP A 29 18.47 4.04 -7.66
CA ASP A 29 18.53 4.14 -6.20
C ASP A 29 19.58 5.16 -5.69
N TYR A 30 20.64 5.43 -6.46
CA TYR A 30 21.73 6.31 -6.02
C TYR A 30 21.53 7.79 -6.34
N LYS A 31 20.59 8.15 -7.25
CA LYS A 31 20.35 9.56 -7.60
C LYS A 31 19.81 10.35 -6.40
N HIS A 32 18.90 9.78 -5.61
CA HIS A 32 18.36 10.41 -4.41
C HIS A 32 19.41 10.53 -3.29
N LEU A 33 20.23 9.49 -3.10
CA LEU A 33 21.29 9.50 -2.09
C LEU A 33 22.36 10.57 -2.40
N ILE A 34 22.79 10.66 -3.66
CA ILE A 34 23.79 11.63 -4.12
C ILE A 34 23.22 13.07 -4.14
N ALA A 35 21.95 13.25 -4.51
CA ALA A 35 21.28 14.55 -4.42
C ALA A 35 21.20 15.06 -2.97
N SER A 36 20.96 14.18 -1.99
CA SER A 36 20.95 14.58 -0.57
C SER A 36 22.33 14.95 0.00
N LEU A 37 23.40 14.34 -0.52
CA LEU A 37 24.78 14.58 -0.09
C LEU A 37 25.43 15.81 -0.75
N LEU A 38 24.90 16.25 -1.90
CA LEU A 38 25.41 17.39 -2.68
C LEU A 38 24.45 18.59 -2.70
N ALA A 39 23.32 18.51 -2.00
CA ALA A 39 22.41 19.64 -1.86
C ALA A 39 23.20 20.81 -1.22
N PRO A 40 23.25 22.00 -1.86
CA PRO A 40 23.78 23.17 -1.19
C PRO A 40 22.99 23.36 0.11
N ALA A 41 23.65 23.81 1.18
CA ALA A 41 22.95 24.35 2.32
C ALA A 41 22.19 25.59 1.85
N ILE A 42 20.98 25.40 1.32
CA ILE A 42 20.08 26.48 0.99
C ILE A 42 19.65 27.05 2.34
N HIS A 43 20.21 28.20 2.67
CA HIS A 43 19.70 29.04 3.73
C HIS A 43 18.34 29.56 3.28
N PHE A 44 17.29 28.79 3.57
CA PHE A 44 15.93 29.30 3.49
C PHE A 44 15.77 30.35 4.60
N GLU A 45 15.25 31.53 4.27
CA GLU A 45 14.68 32.44 5.26
C GLU A 45 13.41 31.77 5.80
N VAL A 46 13.61 30.92 6.81
CA VAL A 46 12.54 30.41 7.66
C VAL A 46 12.04 31.60 8.46
N ASP A 47 10.72 31.81 8.49
CA ASP A 47 10.14 32.81 9.39
C ASP A 47 10.65 32.53 10.81
N PRO A 48 11.25 33.51 11.51
CA PRO A 48 11.75 33.29 12.87
C PRO A 48 10.69 32.76 13.85
N ALA A 49 9.40 32.96 13.55
CA ALA A 49 8.29 32.43 14.33
C ALA A 49 8.03 30.92 14.11
N PHE A 50 8.55 30.32 13.03
CA PHE A 50 8.35 28.92 12.72
C PHE A 50 9.23 28.01 13.59
N ASN A 51 8.59 27.22 14.45
CA ASN A 51 9.28 26.29 15.33
C ASN A 51 9.64 24.99 14.59
N VAL A 52 10.76 25.01 13.85
CA VAL A 52 11.31 23.87 13.13
C VAL A 52 11.48 22.64 14.04
N SER A 53 11.93 22.83 15.28
CA SER A 53 12.16 21.72 16.21
C SER A 53 10.86 21.04 16.63
N ALA A 54 9.80 21.80 16.90
CA ALA A 54 8.49 21.26 17.22
C ALA A 54 7.89 20.51 16.03
N CYS A 55 8.03 21.06 14.82
CA CYS A 55 7.58 20.43 13.58
C CYS A 55 8.28 19.08 13.34
N LYS A 56 9.60 19.02 13.53
CA LYS A 56 10.36 17.76 13.45
C LYS A 56 9.93 16.75 14.50
N ALA A 57 9.72 17.19 15.75
CA ALA A 57 9.27 16.31 16.83
C ALA A 57 7.86 15.76 16.59
N ALA A 58 6.96 16.58 16.04
CA ALA A 58 5.61 16.17 15.69
C ALA A 58 5.59 15.17 14.52
N ALA A 59 6.47 15.32 13.53
CA ALA A 59 6.52 14.42 12.37
C ALA A 59 7.16 13.06 12.68
N ALA A 60 8.12 13.00 13.61
CA ALA A 60 8.90 11.79 13.88
C ALA A 60 8.08 10.48 14.09
N PRO A 61 6.94 10.48 14.81
CA PRO A 61 6.12 9.27 15.00
C PRO A 61 5.40 8.79 13.73
N HIS A 62 5.37 9.61 12.68
CA HIS A 62 4.65 9.34 11.42
C HIS A 62 5.59 8.89 10.29
N LEU A 63 6.90 8.79 10.56
CA LEU A 63 7.92 8.50 9.56
C LEU A 63 8.42 7.05 9.66
N SER A 64 8.60 6.44 8.49
CA SER A 64 9.25 5.16 8.31
C SER A 64 10.76 5.29 8.51
N ASN A 65 11.38 4.30 9.16
CA ASN A 65 12.83 4.26 9.38
C ASN A 65 13.57 3.33 8.41
N THR A 66 12.86 2.57 7.57
CA THR A 66 13.45 1.47 6.79
C THR A 66 13.11 1.48 5.31
N THR A 67 12.06 2.18 4.88
CA THR A 67 11.52 1.98 3.52
C THR A 67 10.88 3.26 2.99
N PHE A 68 11.30 3.69 1.81
CA PHE A 68 10.63 4.73 1.04
C PHE A 68 9.26 4.24 0.60
N VAL A 69 8.23 5.02 0.88
CA VAL A 69 6.87 4.75 0.45
C VAL A 69 6.50 5.77 -0.60
N ARG A 70 6.76 5.42 -1.87
CA ARG A 70 6.58 6.33 -3.01
C ARG A 70 5.19 6.96 -3.04
N GLY A 71 5.16 8.29 -3.09
CA GLY A 71 3.93 9.09 -3.21
C GLY A 71 3.19 9.31 -1.90
N PHE A 72 3.78 8.97 -0.75
CA PHE A 72 3.28 9.31 0.58
C PHE A 72 4.16 10.37 1.22
N HIS A 73 3.61 11.52 1.56
CA HIS A 73 4.37 12.61 2.18
C HIS A 73 3.80 12.95 3.55
N VAL A 74 4.70 13.26 4.49
CA VAL A 74 4.32 13.76 5.83
C VAL A 74 4.63 15.24 5.90
N LEU A 75 3.60 16.03 6.17
CA LEU A 75 3.69 17.48 6.25
C LEU A 75 3.42 17.93 7.67
N CYS A 76 4.19 18.91 8.11
CA CYS A 76 3.77 19.79 9.19
C CYS A 76 3.67 21.20 8.63
N LEU A 77 2.58 21.89 8.96
CA LEU A 77 2.26 23.22 8.45
C LEU A 77 1.91 24.17 9.59
N ALA A 78 2.19 25.46 9.36
CA ALA A 78 1.82 26.54 10.26
C ALA A 78 1.39 27.77 9.45
N ALA A 79 0.33 28.43 9.91
CA ALA A 79 -0.07 29.73 9.38
C ALA A 79 0.94 30.82 9.77
N THR A 80 1.12 31.79 8.89
CA THR A 80 1.95 32.98 9.14
C THR A 80 1.09 34.23 9.33
N ALA A 81 1.69 35.33 9.78
CA ALA A 81 1.02 36.62 9.92
C ALA A 81 0.56 37.23 8.57
N ASN A 82 1.15 36.81 7.44
CA ASN A 82 0.93 37.43 6.12
C ASN A 82 -0.03 36.63 5.23
N ASN A 83 -0.96 35.87 5.83
CA ASN A 83 -1.90 34.99 5.10
C ASN A 83 -1.18 33.97 4.18
N THR A 84 0.00 33.54 4.58
CA THR A 84 0.72 32.42 3.98
C THR A 84 0.76 31.24 4.94
N ILE A 85 1.16 30.09 4.43
CA ILE A 85 1.50 28.91 5.22
C ILE A 85 2.95 28.54 4.93
N GLN A 86 3.60 27.99 5.95
CA GLN A 86 4.96 27.47 5.85
C GLN A 86 5.05 26.14 6.57
N GLY A 87 6.06 25.34 6.25
CA GLY A 87 6.14 24.01 6.82
C GLY A 87 7.37 23.23 6.44
N LEU A 88 7.37 21.99 6.91
CA LEU A 88 8.32 20.94 6.51
C LEU A 88 7.56 19.82 5.81
N VAL A 89 8.11 19.32 4.72
CA VAL A 89 7.64 18.11 4.04
C VAL A 89 8.73 17.04 4.09
N TYR A 90 8.33 15.84 4.52
CA TYR A 90 9.13 14.63 4.44
C TYR A 90 8.64 13.83 3.24
N GLU A 91 9.43 13.85 2.17
CA GLU A 91 9.15 13.11 0.95
C GLU A 91 9.19 11.60 1.19
N ASP A 92 8.23 10.87 0.62
CA ASP A 92 8.09 9.42 0.73
C ASP A 92 7.99 8.88 2.17
N GLY A 93 7.66 9.76 3.12
CA GLY A 93 7.39 9.44 4.52
C GLY A 93 8.57 8.85 5.28
N VAL A 94 9.81 9.13 4.85
CA VAL A 94 11.02 8.57 5.47
C VAL A 94 11.68 9.55 6.43
N LEU A 95 12.25 9.00 7.51
CA LEU A 95 13.19 9.71 8.37
C LEU A 95 14.39 10.21 7.56
N GLY A 96 14.49 11.52 7.40
CA GLY A 96 15.54 12.16 6.62
C GLY A 96 15.60 13.67 6.81
N TYR A 97 16.09 14.36 5.79
CA TYR A 97 16.14 15.82 5.76
C TYR A 97 14.87 16.35 5.08
N PRO A 98 13.93 16.94 5.84
CA PRO A 98 12.72 17.50 5.23
C PRO A 98 13.04 18.75 4.41
N SER A 99 12.24 18.97 3.38
CA SER A 99 12.26 20.19 2.58
C SER A 99 11.38 21.25 3.24
N TYR A 100 11.85 22.50 3.29
CA TYR A 100 11.04 23.63 3.73
C TYR A 100 10.22 24.18 2.57
N TYR A 101 8.98 24.57 2.84
CA TYR A 101 8.11 25.24 1.87
C TYR A 101 7.43 26.45 2.47
N THR A 102 7.05 27.39 1.62
CA THR A 102 6.17 28.52 1.93
C THR A 102 5.26 28.79 0.74
N THR A 103 3.99 29.07 1.00
CA THR A 103 2.99 29.24 -0.06
C THR A 103 1.81 30.07 0.44
N ALA A 104 0.96 30.55 -0.46
CA ALA A 104 -0.28 31.23 -0.06
C ALA A 104 -1.17 30.27 0.76
N ARG A 105 -2.06 30.82 1.60
CA ARG A 105 -3.07 30.03 2.33
C ARG A 105 -4.17 29.54 1.36
N ASP A 106 -3.79 28.62 0.48
CA ASP A 106 -4.61 27.96 -0.52
C ASP A 106 -4.08 26.55 -0.77
N ILE A 107 -4.99 25.57 -0.90
CA ILE A 107 -4.63 24.16 -1.01
C ILE A 107 -3.99 23.81 -2.36
N HIS A 108 -4.34 24.52 -3.43
CA HIS A 108 -3.76 24.30 -4.76
C HIS A 108 -2.38 24.93 -4.87
N GLU A 109 -2.16 26.07 -4.23
CA GLU A 109 -0.82 26.67 -4.09
C GLU A 109 0.08 25.78 -3.21
N LEU A 110 -0.46 25.12 -2.19
CA LEU A 110 0.27 24.10 -1.43
C LEU A 110 0.67 22.92 -2.30
N LEU A 111 -0.26 22.31 -3.04
CA LEU A 111 0.04 21.20 -3.95
C LEU A 111 1.05 21.54 -5.06
N ARG A 112 1.20 22.82 -5.41
CA ARG A 112 2.22 23.29 -6.37
C ARG A 112 3.58 23.53 -5.73
N ALA A 113 3.60 23.92 -4.46
CA ALA A 113 4.84 24.16 -3.72
C ALA A 113 5.51 22.88 -3.22
N LEU A 114 4.76 21.78 -3.12
CA LEU A 114 5.28 20.51 -2.64
C LEU A 114 6.05 19.76 -3.74
N PRO A 115 7.13 19.07 -3.37
CA PRO A 115 7.82 18.15 -4.27
C PRO A 115 6.85 17.08 -4.75
N ARG A 116 6.89 16.79 -6.05
CA ARG A 116 6.10 15.72 -6.67
C ARG A 116 7.04 14.64 -7.17
N SER A 117 6.61 13.39 -7.08
CA SER A 117 7.30 12.33 -7.79
C SER A 117 7.37 12.71 -9.29
N SER A 118 8.55 12.53 -9.89
CA SER A 118 8.91 13.02 -11.24
C SER A 118 8.17 12.36 -12.41
N PHE A 119 6.98 11.79 -12.18
CA PHE A 119 6.15 11.09 -13.17
C PHE A 119 5.00 11.98 -13.71
N GLU A 120 5.20 13.30 -13.70
CA GLU A 120 4.25 14.29 -14.23
C GLU A 120 4.06 14.23 -15.76
N ASP A 121 4.96 13.58 -16.50
CA ASP A 121 4.93 13.53 -17.98
C ASP A 121 4.30 12.24 -18.55
N VAL A 122 2.99 12.04 -18.40
CA VAL A 122 2.26 11.08 -19.26
C VAL A 122 0.89 11.63 -19.64
N ASP A 123 0.54 11.47 -20.92
CA ASP A 123 -0.65 11.95 -21.66
C ASP A 123 -2.05 11.58 -21.07
N ASP A 124 -2.12 10.99 -19.87
CA ASP A 124 -3.32 10.38 -19.28
C ASP A 124 -3.79 11.03 -17.97
N VAL A 125 -3.53 12.33 -17.80
CA VAL A 125 -3.96 13.12 -16.62
C VAL A 125 -5.46 12.93 -16.30
N GLN A 126 -6.29 12.73 -17.32
CA GLN A 126 -7.75 12.54 -17.16
C GLN A 126 -8.12 11.32 -16.30
N TRP A 127 -7.26 10.30 -16.25
CA TRP A 127 -7.55 9.04 -15.55
C TRP A 127 -6.90 8.96 -14.17
N LYS A 128 -5.87 9.77 -13.90
CA LYS A 128 -5.22 9.80 -12.59
C LYS A 128 -6.16 10.37 -11.53
N GLN A 129 -6.13 9.78 -10.33
CA GLN A 129 -6.76 10.40 -9.18
C GLN A 129 -5.90 11.60 -8.74
N PRO A 130 -6.51 12.74 -8.38
CA PRO A 130 -5.75 13.88 -7.89
C PRO A 130 -5.15 13.56 -6.52
N PRO A 131 -3.98 14.12 -6.17
CA PRO A 131 -3.43 14.03 -4.83
C PRO A 131 -4.41 14.56 -3.78
N GLN A 132 -4.48 13.89 -2.63
CA GLN A 132 -5.43 14.22 -1.56
C GLN A 132 -4.72 14.27 -0.21
N PHE A 133 -5.17 15.18 0.65
CA PHE A 133 -4.65 15.34 2.00
C PHE A 133 -5.52 14.62 3.02
N TYR A 134 -4.87 14.03 4.03
CA TYR A 134 -5.55 13.32 5.09
C TYR A 134 -4.96 13.65 6.45
N ALA A 135 -5.79 13.64 7.49
CA ALA A 135 -5.33 13.61 8.86
C ALA A 135 -4.68 12.24 9.18
N PRO A 136 -3.89 12.12 10.26
CA PRO A 136 -3.21 10.88 10.61
C PRO A 136 -4.14 9.68 10.90
N ASP A 137 -5.40 9.95 11.24
CA ASP A 137 -6.46 8.95 11.47
C ASP A 137 -7.26 8.58 10.21
N GLY A 138 -6.93 9.21 9.08
CA GLY A 138 -7.56 8.98 7.78
C GLY A 138 -8.76 9.86 7.45
N GLU A 139 -9.04 10.91 8.24
CA GLU A 139 -10.02 11.92 7.82
C GLU A 139 -9.53 12.65 6.55
N LEU A 140 -10.40 12.79 5.56
CA LEU A 140 -10.09 13.52 4.34
C LEU A 140 -10.15 15.03 4.55
N LEU A 141 -9.10 15.74 4.16
CA LEU A 141 -8.96 17.19 4.32
C LEU A 141 -8.96 17.86 2.94
N THR A 142 -9.97 18.71 2.70
CA THR A 142 -10.27 19.25 1.35
C THR A 142 -10.06 20.74 1.23
N ILE A 143 -9.96 21.45 2.34
CA ILE A 143 -9.71 22.90 2.37
C ILE A 143 -8.57 23.21 3.34
N ILE A 144 -7.85 24.30 3.05
CA ILE A 144 -6.62 24.63 3.78
C ILE A 144 -6.83 24.85 5.29
N ASP A 145 -8.00 25.35 5.68
CA ASP A 145 -8.31 25.59 7.09
C ASP A 145 -8.43 24.29 7.89
N GLN A 146 -8.95 23.22 7.29
CA GLN A 146 -8.97 21.89 7.91
C GLN A 146 -7.55 21.37 8.13
N LEU A 147 -6.64 21.58 7.17
CA LEU A 147 -5.25 21.14 7.31
C LEU A 147 -4.57 21.85 8.49
N LEU A 148 -4.90 23.13 8.72
CA LEU A 148 -4.33 23.95 9.79
C LEU A 148 -4.82 23.57 11.19
N ASP A 149 -5.90 22.80 11.30
CA ASP A 149 -6.37 22.22 12.57
C ASP A 149 -5.46 21.07 13.04
N TYR A 150 -4.62 20.54 12.14
CA TYR A 150 -3.72 19.42 12.41
C TYR A 150 -2.24 19.84 12.44
N ASN A 151 -1.51 19.33 13.43
CA ASN A 151 -0.05 19.50 13.49
C ASN A 151 0.69 18.72 12.39
N ILE A 152 0.10 17.60 11.96
CA ILE A 152 0.62 16.71 10.94
C ILE A 152 -0.50 16.36 9.97
N VAL A 153 -0.19 16.46 8.69
CA VAL A 153 -1.07 16.09 7.58
C VAL A 153 -0.30 15.15 6.66
N TYR A 154 -1.01 14.19 6.10
CA TYR A 154 -0.51 13.30 5.07
C TYR A 154 -0.94 13.77 3.69
N LEU A 155 -0.09 13.58 2.70
CA LEU A 155 -0.44 13.72 1.29
C LEU A 155 -0.21 12.37 0.60
N PHE A 156 -1.23 11.91 -0.13
CA PHE A 156 -1.14 10.73 -1.00
C PHE A 156 -1.29 11.19 -2.45
N GLU A 157 -0.26 10.98 -3.27
CA GLU A 157 -0.26 11.42 -4.67
C GLU A 157 -1.30 10.70 -5.53
N GLY A 158 -1.58 9.43 -5.22
CA GLY A 158 -2.62 8.60 -5.84
C GLY A 158 -4.03 8.84 -5.28
N GLY A 159 -4.20 9.83 -4.38
CA GLY A 159 -5.49 10.34 -3.94
C GLY A 159 -6.24 9.48 -2.91
N GLN A 160 -5.81 8.26 -2.64
CA GLN A 160 -6.45 7.39 -1.65
C GLN A 160 -5.61 7.22 -0.39
N PHE A 161 -6.30 7.13 0.74
CA PHE A 161 -5.64 6.85 2.01
C PHE A 161 -5.09 5.43 2.04
N ILE A 162 -3.83 5.32 2.47
CA ILE A 162 -3.15 4.07 2.78
C ILE A 162 -2.56 4.23 4.16
N TRP A 163 -2.80 3.28 5.07
CA TRP A 163 -2.16 3.32 6.37
C TRP A 163 -0.63 3.33 6.20
N PRO A 164 0.12 4.29 6.75
CA PRO A 164 1.55 4.29 6.57
C PRO A 164 2.17 3.10 7.29
N GLY A 165 2.98 2.30 6.60
CA GLY A 165 3.88 1.34 7.23
C GLY A 165 5.01 2.13 7.88
N LEU A 166 5.16 2.06 9.21
CA LEU A 166 6.24 2.75 9.92
C LEU A 166 7.43 1.82 10.15
N CYS A 167 7.17 0.67 10.76
CA CYS A 167 8.11 -0.43 10.90
C CYS A 167 7.34 -1.74 11.16
N VAL A 168 7.97 -2.88 10.92
CA VAL A 168 7.41 -4.19 11.27
C VAL A 168 7.21 -4.29 12.78
N GLY A 169 6.06 -4.83 13.21
CA GLY A 169 5.65 -4.92 14.61
C GLY A 169 5.10 -3.62 15.19
N HIS A 170 5.05 -2.53 14.42
CA HIS A 170 4.36 -1.31 14.85
C HIS A 170 2.87 -1.62 15.07
N ARG A 171 2.34 -1.13 16.19
CA ARG A 171 0.93 -1.32 16.59
C ARG A 171 0.29 0.05 16.78
N ARG A 172 -0.86 0.27 16.15
CA ARG A 172 -1.69 1.46 16.35
C ARG A 172 -3.11 1.06 16.71
N VAL A 173 -3.77 1.91 17.48
CA VAL A 173 -5.21 1.76 17.76
C VAL A 173 -5.97 2.45 16.64
N VAL A 174 -6.94 1.75 16.06
CA VAL A 174 -7.97 2.35 15.21
C VAL A 174 -9.26 2.37 16.03
N PRO A 175 -9.75 3.56 16.41
CA PRO A 175 -10.88 3.66 17.32
C PRO A 175 -12.21 3.40 16.61
N ASP A 176 -13.23 3.06 17.41
CA ASP A 176 -14.65 3.13 17.05
C ASP A 176 -15.05 2.38 15.77
N LEU A 177 -14.50 1.18 15.53
CA LEU A 177 -14.95 0.35 14.42
C LEU A 177 -16.40 -0.14 14.66
N PRO A 178 -17.31 -0.01 13.68
CA PRO A 178 -18.68 -0.51 13.78
C PRO A 178 -18.76 -1.96 14.24
N GLY A 179 -19.42 -2.18 15.38
CA GLY A 179 -19.62 -3.50 15.99
C GLY A 179 -18.41 -4.08 16.73
N LEU A 180 -17.25 -3.40 16.78
CA LEU A 180 -16.05 -3.86 17.50
C LEU A 180 -15.54 -2.86 18.55
N GLY A 181 -15.69 -1.56 18.32
CA GLY A 181 -14.98 -0.53 19.08
C GLY A 181 -13.50 -0.44 18.66
N ASP A 182 -12.61 -0.19 19.61
CA ASP A 182 -11.19 -0.02 19.33
C ASP A 182 -10.51 -1.33 18.92
N VAL A 183 -9.76 -1.29 17.82
CA VAL A 183 -8.93 -2.42 17.37
C VAL A 183 -7.46 -2.03 17.30
N VAL A 184 -6.59 -3.04 17.38
CA VAL A 184 -5.15 -2.84 17.17
C VAL A 184 -4.78 -3.32 15.78
N LEU A 185 -4.22 -2.42 14.98
CA LEU A 185 -3.66 -2.68 13.67
C LEU A 185 -2.14 -2.85 13.80
N GLU A 186 -1.65 -4.04 13.46
CA GLU A 186 -0.23 -4.40 13.55
C GLU A 186 0.40 -4.52 12.17
N THR A 187 1.58 -3.93 11.97
CA THR A 187 2.35 -4.07 10.72
C THR A 187 3.11 -5.40 10.69
N LEU A 188 2.76 -6.29 9.76
CA LEU A 188 3.45 -7.57 9.54
C LEU A 188 4.58 -7.47 8.50
N SER A 189 4.43 -6.60 7.51
CA SER A 189 5.42 -6.35 6.46
C SER A 189 5.32 -4.92 5.97
N MET A 190 6.45 -4.36 5.55
CA MET A 190 6.55 -3.02 4.96
C MET A 190 6.53 -3.05 3.43
N GLN A 191 6.94 -4.17 2.81
CA GLN A 191 7.00 -4.33 1.36
C GLN A 191 6.67 -5.78 0.99
N PRO A 192 5.47 -6.11 0.49
CA PRO A 192 4.34 -5.20 0.40
C PRO A 192 3.89 -4.80 1.81
N LEU A 193 3.15 -3.70 1.90
CA LEU A 193 2.52 -3.33 3.17
C LEU A 193 1.46 -4.36 3.52
N VAL A 194 1.67 -5.08 4.62
CA VAL A 194 0.72 -6.06 5.18
C VAL A 194 0.48 -5.71 6.63
N LEU A 195 -0.78 -5.50 6.97
CA LEU A 195 -1.26 -5.18 8.30
C LEU A 195 -2.18 -6.29 8.79
N ALA A 196 -2.33 -6.45 10.10
CA ALA A 196 -3.21 -7.46 10.69
C ALA A 196 -4.08 -6.88 11.79
N VAL A 197 -5.30 -7.41 11.88
CA VAL A 197 -6.23 -7.18 13.00
C VAL A 197 -6.74 -8.54 13.47
N ASP A 198 -6.51 -8.83 14.75
CA ASP A 198 -7.10 -10.01 15.40
C ASP A 198 -8.53 -9.72 15.85
N ARG A 199 -9.41 -10.73 15.78
CA ARG A 199 -10.82 -10.65 16.24
C ARG A 199 -11.63 -9.56 15.53
N PHE A 200 -11.40 -9.38 14.24
CA PHE A 200 -12.14 -8.45 13.40
C PHE A 200 -13.53 -8.99 12.99
N LEU A 201 -13.65 -10.30 12.84
CA LEU A 201 -14.94 -10.97 12.64
C LEU A 201 -15.34 -11.72 13.90
N HIS A 202 -16.60 -11.60 14.30
CA HIS A 202 -17.18 -12.40 15.37
C HIS A 202 -17.56 -13.80 14.88
N ASN A 203 -17.67 -14.75 15.81
CA ASN A 203 -17.96 -16.14 15.46
C ASN A 203 -19.34 -16.31 14.82
N ASP A 204 -20.35 -15.61 15.33
CA ASP A 204 -21.72 -15.60 14.79
C ASP A 204 -21.78 -14.99 13.39
N GLU A 205 -21.02 -13.92 13.14
CA GLU A 205 -20.87 -13.34 11.80
C GLU A 205 -20.27 -14.35 10.81
N ILE A 206 -19.19 -15.03 11.22
CA ILE A 206 -18.53 -16.05 10.41
C ILE A 206 -19.49 -17.20 10.10
N ASP A 207 -20.20 -17.70 11.11
CA ASP A 207 -21.11 -18.83 10.95
C ASP A 207 -22.24 -18.47 9.98
N ALA A 208 -22.80 -17.25 10.07
CA ALA A 208 -23.80 -16.75 9.14
C ALA A 208 -23.27 -16.60 7.69
N ILE A 209 -22.06 -16.08 7.51
CA ILE A 209 -21.43 -15.93 6.19
C ILE A 209 -21.23 -17.31 5.55
N VAL A 210 -20.71 -18.28 6.31
CA VAL A 210 -20.46 -19.63 5.82
C VAL A 210 -21.77 -20.33 5.48
N GLU A 211 -22.80 -20.22 6.32
CA GLU A 211 -24.12 -20.79 6.07
C GLU A 211 -24.75 -20.26 4.77
N LEU A 212 -24.70 -18.95 4.54
CA LEU A 212 -25.20 -18.31 3.32
C LEU A 212 -24.43 -18.76 2.07
N ALA A 213 -23.10 -18.89 2.17
CA ALA A 213 -22.27 -19.19 1.01
C ALA A 213 -22.27 -20.68 0.61
N LEU A 214 -22.36 -21.59 1.58
CA LEU A 214 -22.18 -23.04 1.39
C LEU A 214 -23.00 -23.65 0.23
N PRO A 215 -24.30 -23.36 0.08
CA PRO A 215 -25.12 -23.92 -1.01
C PRO A 215 -24.70 -23.46 -2.41
N HIS A 216 -23.97 -22.36 -2.51
CA HIS A 216 -23.61 -21.69 -3.76
C HIS A 216 -22.14 -21.85 -4.16
N LEU A 217 -21.32 -22.48 -3.31
CA LEU A 217 -19.90 -22.70 -3.59
C LEU A 217 -19.73 -23.54 -4.86
N ALA A 218 -19.00 -23.00 -5.83
CA ALA A 218 -18.61 -23.67 -7.06
C ALA A 218 -17.09 -23.60 -7.26
N ALA A 219 -16.54 -24.38 -8.19
CA ALA A 219 -15.12 -24.33 -8.51
C ALA A 219 -14.67 -22.89 -8.82
N SER A 220 -13.56 -22.46 -8.22
CA SER A 220 -13.07 -21.10 -8.36
C SER A 220 -12.62 -20.77 -9.79
N THR A 221 -12.87 -19.53 -10.19
CA THR A 221 -12.46 -18.98 -11.49
C THR A 221 -11.53 -17.78 -11.29
N VAL A 222 -10.86 -17.37 -12.38
CA VAL A 222 -10.03 -16.15 -12.44
C VAL A 222 -10.39 -15.35 -13.68
N LYS A 223 -10.07 -14.05 -13.70
CA LYS A 223 -10.10 -13.27 -14.93
C LYS A 223 -8.85 -13.61 -15.74
N LEU A 224 -9.03 -14.33 -16.85
CA LEU A 224 -7.94 -14.77 -17.72
C LEU A 224 -7.30 -13.57 -18.42
N GLN A 225 -5.97 -13.58 -18.47
CA GLN A 225 -5.13 -12.66 -19.21
C GLN A 225 -4.98 -13.12 -20.66
N ASP A 226 -4.51 -12.22 -21.52
CA ASP A 226 -4.22 -12.54 -22.91
C ASP A 226 -3.23 -13.72 -23.00
N GLY A 227 -3.59 -14.77 -23.74
CA GLY A 227 -2.80 -15.99 -23.91
C GLY A 227 -3.10 -17.13 -22.91
N ASP A 228 -4.01 -16.93 -21.95
CA ASP A 228 -4.46 -17.94 -20.99
C ASP A 228 -5.87 -18.50 -21.29
N GLU A 229 -6.48 -18.14 -22.42
CA GLU A 229 -7.90 -18.38 -22.72
C GLU A 229 -8.28 -19.88 -22.72
N ASP A 230 -7.35 -20.74 -23.10
CA ASP A 230 -7.55 -22.20 -23.19
C ASP A 230 -7.11 -22.96 -21.92
N LYS A 231 -6.63 -22.26 -20.88
CA LYS A 231 -6.11 -22.89 -19.67
C LYS A 231 -7.17 -22.96 -18.57
N PRO A 232 -7.44 -24.14 -17.99
CA PRO A 232 -8.42 -24.25 -16.91
C PRO A 232 -7.87 -23.65 -15.61
N ALA A 233 -8.69 -22.85 -14.92
CA ALA A 233 -8.32 -22.20 -13.66
C ALA A 233 -7.80 -23.17 -12.58
N SER A 234 -8.18 -24.45 -12.66
CA SER A 234 -7.73 -25.52 -11.77
C SER A 234 -6.22 -25.79 -11.79
N GLU A 235 -5.48 -25.31 -12.80
CA GLU A 235 -4.01 -25.44 -12.82
C GLU A 235 -3.34 -24.64 -11.69
N TRP A 236 -3.84 -23.43 -11.44
CA TRP A 236 -3.28 -22.50 -10.44
C TRP A 236 -4.19 -22.24 -9.25
N ARG A 237 -5.50 -22.50 -9.35
CA ARG A 237 -6.48 -22.26 -8.28
C ARG A 237 -7.44 -23.42 -8.13
N THR A 238 -7.37 -24.13 -7.01
CA THR A 238 -8.12 -25.39 -6.81
C THR A 238 -9.23 -25.30 -5.76
N SER A 239 -9.53 -24.12 -5.23
CA SER A 239 -10.60 -23.89 -4.25
C SER A 239 -12.00 -23.89 -4.84
N SER A 240 -13.01 -23.82 -3.97
CA SER A 240 -14.36 -23.37 -4.32
C SER A 240 -14.60 -21.93 -3.85
N GLN A 241 -15.44 -21.18 -4.57
CA GLN A 241 -15.81 -19.80 -4.23
C GLN A 241 -17.29 -19.49 -4.45
N TYR A 242 -17.75 -18.43 -3.79
CA TYR A 242 -18.99 -17.74 -4.07
C TYR A 242 -18.83 -16.26 -3.75
N PHE A 243 -19.35 -15.38 -4.62
CA PHE A 243 -19.43 -13.95 -4.31
C PHE A 243 -20.75 -13.71 -3.59
N LEU A 244 -20.67 -13.35 -2.32
CA LEU A 244 -21.82 -13.11 -1.46
C LEU A 244 -22.07 -11.59 -1.40
N PRO A 245 -23.14 -11.08 -2.03
CA PRO A 245 -23.50 -9.66 -2.01
C PRO A 245 -23.89 -9.19 -0.61
N SER A 246 -23.45 -8.00 -0.23
CA SER A 246 -23.79 -7.41 1.08
C SER A 246 -25.28 -7.14 1.25
N THR A 247 -26.05 -7.06 0.16
CA THR A 247 -27.50 -6.92 0.17
C THR A 247 -28.24 -8.17 0.66
N GLU A 248 -27.56 -9.32 0.74
CA GLU A 248 -28.18 -10.58 1.17
C GLU A 248 -28.26 -10.72 2.70
N SER A 249 -27.51 -9.92 3.47
CA SER A 249 -27.52 -9.99 4.92
C SER A 249 -27.18 -8.65 5.59
N PRO A 250 -27.96 -8.19 6.58
CA PRO A 250 -27.59 -7.03 7.40
C PRO A 250 -26.24 -7.16 8.09
N ILE A 251 -25.79 -8.39 8.41
CA ILE A 251 -24.47 -8.65 8.99
C ILE A 251 -23.37 -8.22 8.01
N LEU A 252 -23.51 -8.55 6.73
CA LEU A 252 -22.53 -8.16 5.71
C LEU A 252 -22.49 -6.64 5.53
N ALA A 253 -23.64 -5.98 5.52
CA ALA A 253 -23.70 -4.52 5.45
C ALA A 253 -22.96 -3.84 6.63
N GLN A 254 -23.09 -4.38 7.84
CA GLN A 254 -22.35 -3.88 9.01
C GLN A 254 -20.85 -4.15 8.90
N ILE A 255 -20.45 -5.30 8.34
CA ILE A 255 -19.03 -5.61 8.09
C ILE A 255 -18.47 -4.69 7.01
N ASP A 256 -19.23 -4.30 5.99
CA ASP A 256 -18.80 -3.34 4.98
C ASP A 256 -18.52 -1.95 5.58
N ASP A 257 -19.39 -1.48 6.49
CA ASP A 257 -19.17 -0.25 7.26
C ASP A 257 -17.91 -0.37 8.14
N ARG A 258 -17.69 -1.55 8.73
CA ARG A 258 -16.49 -1.84 9.53
C ARG A 258 -15.21 -1.86 8.68
N VAL A 259 -15.27 -2.41 7.48
CA VAL A 259 -14.16 -2.42 6.52
C VAL A 259 -13.84 -0.99 6.08
N GLU A 260 -14.85 -0.18 5.76
CA GLU A 260 -14.69 1.24 5.47
C GLU A 260 -13.99 1.97 6.62
N ALA A 261 -14.48 1.79 7.86
CA ALA A 261 -13.88 2.42 9.03
C ALA A 261 -12.43 1.96 9.27
N LEU A 262 -12.10 0.71 8.96
CA LEU A 262 -10.74 0.16 9.08
C LEU A 262 -9.81 0.73 8.01
N VAL A 263 -10.20 0.72 6.74
CA VAL A 263 -9.29 1.06 5.62
C VAL A 263 -9.38 2.52 5.18
N LYS A 264 -10.35 3.28 5.73
CA LYS A 264 -10.59 4.70 5.47
C LYS A 264 -10.94 5.01 4.01
N VAL A 265 -11.58 4.04 3.33
CA VAL A 265 -12.09 4.18 1.96
C VAL A 265 -13.58 3.83 1.96
N HIS A 266 -14.39 4.71 1.38
CA HIS A 266 -15.85 4.59 1.38
C HIS A 266 -16.31 3.26 0.76
N LYS A 267 -17.35 2.63 1.34
CA LYS A 267 -17.80 1.29 0.95
C LYS A 267 -18.29 1.14 -0.49
N THR A 268 -18.57 2.24 -1.19
CA THR A 268 -18.88 2.21 -2.64
C THR A 268 -17.71 1.72 -3.50
N HIS A 269 -16.52 1.61 -2.93
CA HIS A 269 -15.34 1.03 -3.58
C HIS A 269 -15.25 -0.49 -3.40
N GLN A 270 -16.08 -1.07 -2.53
CA GLN A 270 -15.96 -2.46 -2.13
C GLN A 270 -16.69 -3.39 -3.11
N GLU A 271 -16.09 -4.54 -3.40
CA GLU A 271 -16.79 -5.66 -4.03
C GLU A 271 -17.63 -6.45 -3.01
N PRO A 272 -18.62 -7.25 -3.47
CA PRO A 272 -19.13 -8.38 -2.69
C PRO A 272 -17.98 -9.24 -2.15
N VAL A 273 -18.13 -9.77 -0.94
CA VAL A 273 -17.09 -10.66 -0.41
C VAL A 273 -17.03 -11.95 -1.23
N GLN A 274 -15.83 -12.31 -1.69
CA GLN A 274 -15.60 -13.62 -2.29
C GLN A 274 -15.30 -14.61 -1.18
N VAL A 275 -16.31 -15.40 -0.78
CA VAL A 275 -16.15 -16.50 0.19
C VAL A 275 -15.45 -17.67 -0.49
N LEU A 276 -14.48 -18.25 0.21
CA LEU A 276 -13.57 -19.28 -0.29
C LEU A 276 -13.56 -20.48 0.64
N ARG A 277 -13.50 -21.67 0.04
CA ARG A 277 -13.31 -22.94 0.74
C ARG A 277 -12.15 -23.70 0.12
N TYR A 278 -11.15 -24.02 0.94
CA TYR A 278 -10.02 -24.89 0.58
C TYR A 278 -10.08 -26.17 1.42
N GLU A 279 -10.26 -27.30 0.74
CA GLU A 279 -10.07 -28.63 1.28
C GLU A 279 -8.58 -29.00 1.35
N LYS A 280 -8.29 -30.16 1.94
CA LYS A 280 -6.94 -30.72 1.98
C LYS A 280 -6.33 -30.73 0.58
N THR A 281 -5.06 -30.34 0.51
CA THR A 281 -4.20 -30.12 -0.67
C THR A 281 -4.58 -28.95 -1.59
N GLN A 282 -5.78 -28.37 -1.45
CA GLN A 282 -6.17 -27.24 -2.30
C GLN A 282 -5.31 -25.99 -2.00
N LYS A 283 -5.03 -25.24 -3.05
CA LYS A 283 -4.08 -24.12 -3.08
C LYS A 283 -4.56 -22.99 -3.99
N TYR A 284 -3.86 -21.87 -3.90
CA TYR A 284 -3.87 -20.83 -4.92
C TYR A 284 -2.44 -20.35 -5.14
N ASP A 285 -1.94 -20.53 -6.36
CA ASP A 285 -0.61 -20.09 -6.76
C ASP A 285 -0.45 -18.59 -6.60
N HIS A 286 0.81 -18.15 -6.52
CA HIS A 286 1.15 -16.76 -6.38
C HIS A 286 0.53 -15.93 -7.51
N HIS A 287 -0.13 -14.85 -7.15
CA HIS A 287 -0.80 -13.92 -8.05
C HIS A 287 -0.84 -12.53 -7.41
N THR A 288 -1.28 -11.57 -8.21
CA THR A 288 -1.61 -10.22 -7.75
C THR A 288 -3.12 -10.03 -7.83
N ASP A 289 -3.67 -9.25 -6.91
CA ASP A 289 -5.10 -8.95 -6.92
C ASP A 289 -5.46 -7.82 -7.89
N TYR A 290 -4.48 -7.00 -8.27
CA TYR A 290 -4.63 -5.98 -9.31
C TYR A 290 -4.63 -6.59 -10.72
N PHE A 291 -5.13 -5.80 -11.67
CA PHE A 291 -5.12 -6.10 -13.10
C PHE A 291 -4.07 -5.23 -13.80
N ASP A 292 -2.99 -5.83 -14.30
CA ASP A 292 -2.02 -5.09 -15.14
C ASP A 292 -2.65 -4.85 -16.51
N ALA A 293 -2.84 -3.58 -16.88
CA ALA A 293 -3.46 -3.21 -18.15
C ALA A 293 -2.74 -3.84 -19.34
N ASN A 294 -1.41 -3.98 -19.31
CA ASN A 294 -0.65 -4.56 -20.44
C ASN A 294 -0.94 -6.06 -20.65
N MET A 295 -1.63 -6.73 -19.72
CA MET A 295 -2.01 -8.14 -19.82
C MET A 295 -3.41 -8.35 -20.40
N TYR A 296 -4.07 -7.27 -20.83
CA TYR A 296 -5.44 -7.27 -21.34
C TYR A 296 -5.57 -6.41 -22.61
N ASP A 297 -4.51 -6.28 -23.40
CA ASP A 297 -4.48 -5.44 -24.61
C ASP A 297 -5.55 -5.85 -25.63
N ASN A 298 -5.91 -7.13 -25.66
CA ASN A 298 -6.96 -7.67 -26.54
C ASN A 298 -8.39 -7.55 -25.97
N SER A 299 -8.57 -6.85 -24.84
CA SER A 299 -9.86 -6.65 -24.15
C SER A 299 -10.20 -5.16 -24.01
N PRO A 300 -10.58 -4.44 -25.09
CA PRO A 300 -10.74 -2.99 -25.08
C PRO A 300 -11.81 -2.49 -24.10
N GLU A 301 -12.92 -3.21 -23.90
CA GLU A 301 -13.94 -2.82 -22.91
C GLU A 301 -13.40 -2.95 -21.49
N PHE A 302 -12.50 -3.91 -21.24
CA PHE A 302 -11.87 -4.08 -19.94
C PHE A 302 -10.78 -3.03 -19.70
N GLN A 303 -10.03 -2.65 -20.73
CA GLN A 303 -9.10 -1.51 -20.69
C GLN A 303 -9.81 -0.24 -20.27
N GLU A 304 -10.93 0.08 -20.93
CA GLU A 304 -11.74 1.25 -20.59
C GLU A 304 -12.27 1.16 -19.15
N TYR A 305 -12.77 0.00 -18.75
CA TYR A 305 -13.23 -0.24 -17.38
C TYR A 305 -12.11 -0.06 -16.33
N LEU A 306 -10.87 -0.45 -16.64
CA LEU A 306 -9.69 -0.21 -15.80
C LEU A 306 -9.15 1.22 -15.94
N HIS A 307 -9.76 2.06 -16.77
CA HIS A 307 -9.26 3.38 -17.14
C HIS A 307 -7.78 3.26 -17.54
N HIS A 308 -7.46 2.32 -18.41
CA HIS A 308 -6.09 2.00 -18.85
C HIS A 308 -5.08 1.76 -17.71
N GLY A 309 -5.54 1.15 -16.62
CA GLY A 309 -4.74 0.77 -15.46
C GLY A 309 -4.85 1.71 -14.25
N PHE A 310 -5.45 2.90 -14.41
CA PHE A 310 -5.62 3.86 -13.31
C PHE A 310 -6.79 3.53 -12.37
N LYS A 311 -7.68 2.61 -12.74
CA LYS A 311 -8.74 2.05 -11.87
C LYS A 311 -8.41 0.58 -11.58
N ASN A 312 -8.18 0.25 -10.31
CA ASN A 312 -7.78 -1.09 -9.91
C ASN A 312 -8.21 -1.46 -8.49
N ARG A 313 -8.04 -2.74 -8.15
CA ARG A 313 -8.13 -3.24 -6.77
C ARG A 313 -6.90 -2.74 -6.01
N MET A 314 -7.13 -1.90 -5.03
CA MET A 314 -6.09 -1.22 -4.26
C MET A 314 -5.81 -1.93 -2.93
N ILE A 315 -6.86 -2.38 -2.24
CA ILE A 315 -6.77 -3.00 -0.92
C ILE A 315 -7.45 -4.35 -0.97
N THR A 316 -6.80 -5.34 -0.36
CA THR A 316 -7.43 -6.61 -0.02
C THR A 316 -7.53 -6.74 1.49
N VAL A 317 -8.76 -6.80 1.99
CA VAL A 317 -9.04 -7.22 3.37
C VAL A 317 -9.36 -8.71 3.34
N PHE A 318 -8.37 -9.53 3.67
CA PHE A 318 -8.47 -10.99 3.60
C PHE A 318 -8.92 -11.56 4.93
N TRP A 319 -10.03 -12.26 4.92
CA TRP A 319 -10.70 -12.80 6.10
C TRP A 319 -10.30 -14.24 6.35
N TYR A 320 -9.89 -14.56 7.58
CA TYR A 320 -9.73 -15.94 8.03
C TYR A 320 -10.96 -16.35 8.85
N MET A 321 -11.76 -17.27 8.28
CA MET A 321 -13.04 -17.70 8.85
C MET A 321 -12.96 -19.09 9.51
N SER A 322 -11.78 -19.71 9.51
CA SER A 322 -11.52 -20.95 10.23
C SER A 322 -10.08 -20.99 10.73
N ASP A 323 -9.88 -21.74 11.81
CA ASP A 323 -8.54 -22.20 12.17
C ASP A 323 -8.15 -23.38 11.26
N VAL A 324 -6.87 -23.46 10.91
CA VAL A 324 -6.31 -24.57 10.12
C VAL A 324 -5.14 -25.13 10.91
N ALA A 325 -5.16 -26.43 11.17
CA ALA A 325 -4.18 -27.07 12.04
C ALA A 325 -2.77 -27.11 11.40
N ASP A 326 -2.70 -27.35 10.09
CA ASP A 326 -1.44 -27.32 9.32
C ASP A 326 -1.69 -26.90 7.86
N GLY A 327 -0.75 -26.11 7.31
CA GLY A 327 -0.83 -25.54 5.97
C GLY A 327 -1.69 -24.29 5.88
N GLY A 328 -2.25 -23.98 4.70
CA GLY A 328 -3.26 -22.92 4.53
C GLY A 328 -2.79 -21.48 4.73
N HIS A 329 -1.49 -21.24 4.90
CA HIS A 329 -0.94 -19.90 5.09
C HIS A 329 -1.22 -19.00 3.87
N THR A 330 -1.31 -17.70 4.09
CA THR A 330 -1.20 -16.72 3.01
C THR A 330 0.28 -16.33 2.89
N ALA A 331 0.90 -16.66 1.77
CA ALA A 331 2.31 -16.43 1.52
C ALA A 331 2.51 -15.15 0.70
N PHE A 332 3.43 -14.29 1.11
CA PHE A 332 3.96 -13.16 0.35
C PHE A 332 5.44 -13.45 0.05
N PRO A 333 5.75 -14.21 -1.02
CA PRO A 333 7.10 -14.70 -1.30
C PRO A 333 8.13 -13.58 -1.48
N ARG A 334 7.67 -12.42 -1.95
CA ARG A 334 8.51 -11.24 -2.21
C ARG A 334 8.69 -10.34 -0.99
N ALA A 335 8.06 -10.65 0.15
CA ALA A 335 8.07 -9.77 1.32
C ALA A 335 9.50 -9.38 1.77
N GLY A 336 9.70 -8.10 2.08
CA GLY A 336 10.98 -7.51 2.44
C GLY A 336 11.93 -7.26 1.27
N GLY A 337 11.42 -6.99 0.06
CA GLY A 337 12.26 -6.70 -1.10
C GLY A 337 12.86 -7.94 -1.77
N ARG A 338 12.33 -9.14 -1.49
CA ARG A 338 12.84 -10.39 -2.06
C ARG A 338 12.59 -10.44 -3.59
N PRO A 339 13.47 -11.12 -4.34
CA PRO A 339 13.31 -11.28 -5.78
C PRO A 339 12.07 -12.13 -6.11
N GLN A 340 11.72 -12.15 -7.40
CA GLN A 340 10.68 -13.04 -7.91
C GLN A 340 10.98 -14.50 -7.50
N PRO A 341 9.99 -15.26 -6.99
CA PRO A 341 10.20 -16.65 -6.62
C PRO A 341 10.42 -17.52 -7.87
N ASP A 342 11.28 -18.53 -7.74
CA ASP A 342 11.50 -19.54 -8.80
C ASP A 342 10.26 -20.40 -9.06
N SER A 343 9.38 -20.51 -8.07
CA SER A 343 8.13 -21.28 -8.13
C SER A 343 6.97 -20.46 -7.59
N MET A 344 5.87 -20.43 -8.35
CA MET A 344 4.62 -19.76 -7.96
C MET A 344 3.81 -20.55 -6.91
N THR A 345 4.37 -21.65 -6.39
CA THR A 345 3.74 -22.46 -5.32
C THR A 345 4.60 -22.52 -4.05
N ASP A 346 5.74 -21.81 -4.02
CA ASP A 346 6.67 -21.87 -2.89
C ASP A 346 6.11 -21.19 -1.63
N CYS A 347 5.84 -22.00 -0.63
CA CYS A 347 5.31 -21.59 0.67
C CYS A 347 6.37 -21.60 1.78
N THR A 348 7.65 -21.48 1.44
CA THR A 348 8.77 -21.58 2.41
C THR A 348 9.53 -20.27 2.60
N LYS A 349 9.29 -19.28 1.74
CA LYS A 349 10.01 -18.00 1.73
C LYS A 349 9.05 -16.82 1.88
N GLY A 350 9.60 -15.68 2.29
CA GLY A 350 8.86 -14.43 2.47
C GLY A 350 8.07 -14.40 3.79
N LEU A 351 6.98 -13.63 3.80
CA LEU A 351 6.06 -13.55 4.94
C LEU A 351 5.01 -14.65 4.78
N LEU A 352 4.82 -15.46 5.82
CA LEU A 352 3.77 -16.48 5.88
C LEU A 352 2.80 -16.11 7.00
N VAL A 353 1.55 -15.78 6.64
CA VAL A 353 0.50 -15.48 7.62
C VAL A 353 -0.35 -16.72 7.83
N ALA A 354 -0.29 -17.28 9.03
CA ALA A 354 -1.11 -18.44 9.41
C ALA A 354 -2.60 -18.05 9.54
N PRO A 355 -3.52 -18.90 9.05
CA PRO A 355 -4.95 -18.68 9.23
C PRO A 355 -5.34 -18.83 10.70
N LYS A 356 -6.12 -17.88 11.19
CA LYS A 356 -6.67 -17.86 12.56
C LYS A 356 -8.09 -17.32 12.50
N LYS A 357 -9.08 -18.06 13.01
CA LYS A 357 -10.50 -17.66 12.92
C LYS A 357 -10.69 -16.25 13.49
N GLY A 358 -11.38 -15.40 12.74
CA GLY A 358 -11.68 -14.01 13.10
C GLY A 358 -10.54 -13.01 12.85
N LYS A 359 -9.35 -13.45 12.46
CA LYS A 359 -8.27 -12.55 12.01
C LYS A 359 -8.57 -12.04 10.60
N VAL A 360 -8.19 -10.79 10.34
CA VAL A 360 -8.01 -10.28 8.98
C VAL A 360 -6.58 -9.81 8.77
N ILE A 361 -6.11 -9.90 7.52
CA ILE A 361 -4.99 -9.08 7.05
C ILE A 361 -5.47 -8.06 6.03
N VAL A 362 -4.84 -6.90 6.05
CA VAL A 362 -5.03 -5.83 5.07
C VAL A 362 -3.72 -5.69 4.32
N PHE A 363 -3.74 -5.87 3.00
CA PHE A 363 -2.56 -5.61 2.18
C PHE A 363 -2.93 -4.79 0.95
N TYR A 364 -1.95 -4.06 0.46
CA TYR A 364 -2.13 -3.08 -0.60
C TYR A 364 -1.51 -3.59 -1.90
N SER A 365 -2.28 -3.52 -2.98
CA SER A 365 -1.87 -3.88 -4.34
C SER A 365 -1.42 -2.67 -5.15
N MET A 366 -1.54 -1.46 -4.59
CA MET A 366 -1.07 -0.21 -5.17
C MET A 366 -0.29 0.58 -4.12
N LEU A 367 0.68 1.36 -4.58
CA LEU A 367 1.46 2.30 -3.77
C LEU A 367 0.71 3.64 -3.61
N PRO A 368 1.12 4.48 -2.64
CA PRO A 368 0.55 5.82 -2.45
C PRO A 368 0.61 6.75 -3.65
N ASP A 369 1.49 6.53 -4.63
CA ASP A 369 1.53 7.25 -5.92
C ASP A 369 0.47 6.77 -6.94
N GLY A 370 -0.30 5.74 -6.60
CA GLY A 370 -1.29 5.12 -7.48
C GLY A 370 -0.71 4.11 -8.47
N SER A 371 0.58 3.82 -8.43
CA SER A 371 1.19 2.74 -9.21
C SER A 371 0.90 1.37 -8.58
N LEU A 372 0.91 0.31 -9.39
CA LEU A 372 0.76 -1.07 -8.92
C LEU A 372 1.98 -1.48 -8.07
N ASP A 373 1.78 -2.28 -7.03
CA ASP A 373 2.87 -2.84 -6.20
C ASP A 373 3.14 -4.31 -6.57
N PRO A 374 4.18 -4.63 -7.36
CA PRO A 374 4.54 -6.01 -7.68
C PRO A 374 4.96 -6.85 -6.47
N MET A 375 5.27 -6.21 -5.35
CA MET A 375 5.62 -6.87 -4.10
C MET A 375 4.40 -7.49 -3.44
N SER A 376 3.19 -7.04 -3.79
CA SER A 376 1.91 -7.60 -3.34
C SER A 376 1.61 -9.00 -3.89
N LEU A 377 2.54 -9.59 -4.67
CA LEU A 377 2.48 -10.98 -5.08
C LEU A 377 2.28 -11.88 -3.86
N HIS A 378 1.20 -12.65 -3.88
CA HIS A 378 0.80 -13.50 -2.77
C HIS A 378 0.05 -14.75 -3.23
N GLY A 379 -0.07 -15.75 -2.37
CA GLY A 379 -0.84 -16.96 -2.68
C GLY A 379 -1.32 -17.71 -1.45
N GLY A 380 -2.18 -18.70 -1.69
CA GLY A 380 -2.74 -19.59 -0.67
C GLY A 380 -1.98 -20.91 -0.64
N CYS A 381 -1.23 -21.15 0.43
CA CYS A 381 -0.50 -22.39 0.62
C CYS A 381 -1.43 -23.60 0.75
N PRO A 382 -1.01 -24.79 0.27
CA PRO A 382 -1.80 -26.00 0.40
C PRO A 382 -2.26 -26.24 1.84
N VAL A 383 -3.54 -26.55 2.04
CA VAL A 383 -4.06 -27.01 3.33
C VAL A 383 -3.57 -28.44 3.57
N ARG A 384 -2.99 -28.72 4.73
CA ARG A 384 -2.50 -30.07 5.07
C ARG A 384 -3.43 -30.78 6.05
N ASP A 385 -3.94 -30.05 7.04
CA ASP A 385 -4.89 -30.57 8.02
C ASP A 385 -5.99 -29.54 8.36
N GLY A 386 -7.25 -29.98 8.27
CA GLY A 386 -8.45 -29.15 8.39
C GLY A 386 -9.05 -28.68 7.06
N VAL A 387 -9.97 -27.71 7.13
CA VAL A 387 -10.59 -27.02 6.00
C VAL A 387 -10.43 -25.52 6.22
N LYS A 388 -9.96 -24.79 5.22
CA LYS A 388 -9.81 -23.34 5.29
C LYS A 388 -11.05 -22.66 4.70
N TYR A 389 -11.75 -21.90 5.52
CA TYR A 389 -12.70 -20.89 5.07
C TYR A 389 -12.03 -19.52 5.11
N SER A 390 -12.12 -18.78 4.02
CA SER A 390 -11.58 -17.42 3.93
C SER A 390 -12.45 -16.52 3.06
N GLY A 391 -12.19 -15.23 3.07
CA GLY A 391 -12.95 -14.25 2.29
C GLY A 391 -12.05 -13.18 1.71
N ASN A 392 -12.16 -12.89 0.40
CA ASN A 392 -11.54 -11.72 -0.18
C ASN A 392 -12.55 -10.57 -0.18
N LYS A 393 -12.26 -9.50 0.54
CA LYS A 393 -12.98 -8.24 0.45
C LYS A 393 -12.08 -7.21 -0.24
N TRP A 394 -12.27 -7.08 -1.55
CA TRP A 394 -11.50 -6.14 -2.38
C TRP A 394 -12.09 -4.73 -2.33
N VAL A 395 -11.21 -3.74 -2.25
CA VAL A 395 -11.54 -2.32 -2.28
C VAL A 395 -10.78 -1.67 -3.44
N TRP A 396 -11.52 -1.03 -4.34
CA TRP A 396 -10.96 -0.34 -5.50
C TRP A 396 -10.44 1.04 -5.13
N ASN A 397 -9.46 1.58 -5.87
CA ASN A 397 -9.04 2.97 -5.68
C ASN A 397 -10.12 3.98 -6.15
N LYS A 398 -11.05 3.56 -7.03
CA LYS A 398 -12.20 4.36 -7.48
C LYS A 398 -13.52 3.64 -7.18
N PRO A 399 -14.65 4.36 -7.07
CA PRO A 399 -15.96 3.74 -6.90
C PRO A 399 -16.28 2.69 -7.98
N ARG A 400 -17.02 1.66 -7.59
CA ARG A 400 -17.27 0.44 -8.37
C ARG A 400 -18.34 0.57 -9.44
#